data_AF-B2JTM9-F1
#
_entry.id   AF-B2JTM9-F1
#
_cell.length_a   1.000
_cell.length_b   1.000
_cell.length_c   1.000
_cell.angle_alpha   90.00
_cell.angle_beta   90.00
_cell.angle_gamma   90.00
#
_symmetry.space_group_name_H-M   'P 1'
#
loop_
_entity.id
_entity.type
_entity.pdbx_description
1 polymer ?
#
loop_
_entity_poly.entity_id
_entity_poly.type
_entity_poly.pdbx_seq_one_letter_code
_entity_poly.pdbx_strand_id
1 'polypeptide(L)'
;MHFHRPAKNQDVRFPACHSANAPLASQVQQANYGGAFTTLSPITGPAISLTKHSTIADVNGAGGYVAIGRWTHGSDSSGGNYTANQGAHYAVGSPLKLTPGAGTLSCANLMATSPSSATGSVAPGSLVSATATLDLSTLSLVNFNATVTIGSDTAATITKASAMAAGTSMGSGVTTASQPMGNDITKPLLAVAYGAHLPNTGDVNGLVVLSCQ
;
A
#
# COMPACT_ATOMS: atom_id res chain seq x y z
N MET A 1 -5.21 -45.73 19.16
CA MET A 1 -4.78 -44.42 19.67
C MET A 1 -3.94 -43.75 18.58
N HIS A 2 -4.55 -42.98 17.69
CA HIS A 2 -3.83 -42.20 16.68
C HIS A 2 -4.34 -40.76 16.74
N PHE A 3 -3.55 -39.91 17.38
CA PHE A 3 -3.77 -38.47 17.42
C PHE A 3 -3.34 -37.87 16.08
N HIS A 4 -4.33 -37.33 15.38
CA HIS A 4 -4.14 -36.44 14.24
C HIS A 4 -3.52 -35.14 14.75
N ARG A 5 -2.32 -34.79 14.29
CA ARG A 5 -1.71 -33.46 14.53
C ARG A 5 -2.43 -32.44 13.64
N PRO A 6 -2.89 -31.29 14.16
CA PRO A 6 -3.44 -30.24 13.33
C PRO A 6 -2.32 -29.55 12.53
N ALA A 7 -2.63 -29.27 11.26
CA ALA A 7 -1.75 -28.58 10.32
C ALA A 7 -1.40 -27.16 10.81
N LYS A 8 -0.14 -26.78 10.56
CA LYS A 8 0.46 -25.50 10.92
C LYS A 8 -0.30 -24.32 10.30
N ASN A 9 -0.58 -23.31 11.13
CA ASN A 9 -0.87 -21.93 10.72
C ASN A 9 0.13 -21.51 9.63
N GLN A 10 -0.37 -21.28 8.41
CA GLN A 10 0.38 -20.54 7.42
C GLN A 10 0.25 -19.06 7.78
N ASP A 11 1.32 -18.50 8.32
CA ASP A 11 1.55 -17.05 8.30
C ASP A 11 1.54 -16.62 6.83
N VAL A 12 0.43 -15.99 6.41
CA VAL A 12 0.28 -15.37 5.10
C VAL A 12 1.29 -14.23 5.04
N ARG A 13 2.46 -14.50 4.46
CA ARG A 13 3.45 -13.46 4.14
C ARG A 13 2.91 -12.65 2.97
N PHE A 14 2.18 -11.59 3.27
CA PHE A 14 1.89 -10.53 2.29
C PHE A 14 3.23 -10.01 1.73
N PRO A 15 3.37 -9.82 0.41
CA PRO A 15 4.53 -9.12 -0.12
C PRO A 15 4.60 -7.75 0.57
N ALA A 16 5.74 -7.46 1.18
CA ALA A 16 5.92 -6.29 2.02
C ALA A 16 5.58 -5.02 1.21
N CYS A 17 4.61 -4.24 1.69
CA CYS A 17 4.51 -2.87 1.24
C CYS A 17 5.68 -2.10 1.83
N HIS A 18 6.46 -1.47 0.96
CA HIS A 18 7.59 -0.65 1.37
C HIS A 18 7.16 0.80 1.40
N SER A 19 6.97 1.35 2.61
CA SER A 19 6.96 2.79 2.83
C SER A 19 8.38 3.23 3.19
N ALA A 20 8.92 4.14 2.39
CA ALA A 20 10.16 4.81 2.77
C ALA A 20 9.81 6.08 3.54
N ASN A 21 10.21 6.16 4.80
CA ASN A 21 10.05 7.37 5.61
C ASN A 21 11.15 8.41 5.37
N ALA A 22 11.98 8.31 4.34
CA ALA A 22 13.07 9.28 4.12
C ALA A 22 12.64 10.40 3.16
N PRO A 23 13.22 11.63 3.25
CA PRO A 23 12.87 12.74 2.38
C PRO A 23 12.92 12.35 0.91
N LEU A 24 11.99 12.86 0.08
CA LEU A 24 11.94 12.54 -1.36
C LEU A 24 13.31 12.72 -2.06
N ALA A 25 14.06 13.75 -1.66
CA ALA A 25 15.39 14.06 -2.18
C ALA A 25 16.48 13.01 -1.84
N SER A 26 16.24 12.15 -0.85
CA SER A 26 17.14 11.05 -0.48
C SER A 26 16.92 9.76 -1.31
N GLN A 27 15.85 9.73 -2.11
CA GLN A 27 15.54 8.59 -2.97
C GLN A 27 16.14 8.82 -4.37
N VAL A 28 16.72 7.77 -4.97
CA VAL A 28 17.27 7.87 -6.33
C VAL A 28 16.13 7.78 -7.32
N GLN A 29 15.67 8.95 -7.77
CA GLN A 29 14.72 9.10 -8.86
C GLN A 29 15.42 8.81 -10.19
N GLN A 30 14.88 7.92 -11.00
CA GLN A 30 15.38 7.75 -12.37
C GLN A 30 14.53 8.57 -13.34
N ALA A 31 15.11 9.63 -13.90
CA ALA A 31 14.47 10.48 -14.91
C ALA A 31 13.94 9.67 -16.11
N ASN A 32 14.57 8.53 -16.41
CA ASN A 32 14.16 7.61 -17.47
C ASN A 32 12.84 6.86 -17.19
N TYR A 33 12.29 6.94 -15.97
CA TYR A 33 11.04 6.30 -15.56
C TYR A 33 9.99 7.30 -15.07
N GLY A 34 10.00 8.54 -15.60
CA GLY A 34 8.97 9.54 -15.30
C GLY A 34 8.90 9.94 -13.81
N GLY A 35 9.99 9.73 -13.06
CA GLY A 35 10.06 10.05 -11.64
C GLY A 35 9.91 8.87 -10.68
N ALA A 36 9.98 7.63 -11.18
CA ALA A 36 9.91 6.42 -10.37
C ALA A 36 11.20 6.09 -9.60
N PHE A 37 11.05 5.26 -8.56
CA PHE A 37 12.11 4.89 -7.63
C PHE A 37 12.52 3.44 -7.82
N THR A 38 13.81 3.17 -8.04
CA THR A 38 14.38 1.80 -8.10
C THR A 38 15.04 1.39 -6.79
N THR A 39 15.05 2.28 -5.80
CA THR A 39 15.56 2.02 -4.46
C THR A 39 14.69 2.78 -3.47
N LEU A 40 14.32 2.10 -2.38
CA LEU A 40 13.54 2.65 -1.28
C LEU A 40 14.40 2.57 -0.03
N SER A 41 14.86 3.72 0.47
CA SER A 41 15.62 3.82 1.70
C SER A 41 14.70 4.27 2.84
N PRO A 42 14.29 3.38 3.77
CA PRO A 42 13.56 3.80 4.96
C PRO A 42 14.48 4.57 5.93
N ILE A 43 13.93 5.38 6.84
CA ILE A 43 14.72 6.03 7.90
C ILE A 43 15.43 4.97 8.76
N THR A 44 14.76 3.85 8.99
CA THR A 44 15.22 2.74 9.81
C THR A 44 15.12 1.45 9.02
N GLY A 45 16.25 0.74 8.87
CA GLY A 45 16.31 -0.54 8.15
C GLY A 45 17.11 -0.44 6.84
N PRO A 46 17.36 -1.59 6.18
CA PRO A 46 18.13 -1.62 4.94
C PRO A 46 17.32 -1.01 3.79
N ALA A 47 18.03 -0.34 2.89
CA ALA A 47 17.44 0.07 1.63
C ALA A 47 17.07 -1.17 0.81
N ILE A 48 15.97 -1.08 0.07
CA ILE A 48 15.49 -2.14 -0.81
C ILE A 48 15.65 -1.67 -2.24
N SER A 49 16.26 -2.48 -3.09
CA SER A 49 16.55 -2.14 -4.47
C SER A 49 15.87 -3.10 -5.42
N LEU A 50 15.33 -2.56 -6.50
CA LEU A 50 14.80 -3.29 -7.62
C LEU A 50 15.93 -3.77 -8.54
N THR A 51 15.85 -5.01 -9.02
CA THR A 51 16.84 -5.57 -9.95
C THR A 51 16.83 -4.87 -11.29
N LYS A 52 17.99 -4.87 -11.97
CA LYS A 52 18.14 -4.32 -13.33
C LYS A 52 17.15 -4.99 -14.28
N HIS A 53 16.61 -4.22 -15.23
CA HIS A 53 15.61 -4.64 -16.23
C HIS A 53 14.18 -4.85 -15.71
N SER A 54 13.93 -4.61 -14.43
CA SER A 54 12.56 -4.57 -13.91
C SER A 54 11.78 -3.40 -14.50
N THR A 55 10.45 -3.52 -14.47
CA THR A 55 9.53 -2.46 -14.89
C THR A 55 8.94 -1.76 -13.67
N ILE A 56 8.58 -0.49 -13.83
CA ILE A 56 7.79 0.23 -12.84
C ILE A 56 6.49 0.70 -13.52
N ALA A 57 5.37 0.30 -12.95
CA ALA A 57 4.03 0.68 -13.39
C ALA A 57 3.38 1.64 -12.39
N ASP A 58 2.23 2.19 -12.78
CA ASP A 58 1.32 2.99 -11.93
C ASP A 58 1.99 4.18 -11.22
N VAL A 59 2.95 4.82 -11.90
CA VAL A 59 3.69 5.96 -11.37
C VAL A 59 2.78 7.18 -11.33
N ASN A 60 2.59 7.76 -10.14
CA ASN A 60 1.82 8.98 -9.93
C ASN A 60 2.37 9.77 -8.74
N GLY A 61 2.02 11.04 -8.61
CA GLY A 61 2.44 11.88 -7.49
C GLY A 61 1.57 13.12 -7.31
N ALA A 62 1.59 13.68 -6.11
CA ALA A 62 0.78 14.83 -5.74
C ALA A 62 1.59 15.86 -4.94
N GLY A 63 1.53 17.12 -5.38
CA GLY A 63 2.05 18.29 -4.66
C GLY A 63 3.56 18.29 -4.36
N GLY A 64 4.35 17.38 -4.93
CA GLY A 64 5.75 17.16 -4.54
C GLY A 64 5.91 16.55 -3.14
N TYR A 65 4.82 16.16 -2.48
CA TYR A 65 4.84 15.61 -1.13
C TYR A 65 4.74 14.09 -1.09
N VAL A 66 4.19 13.48 -2.14
CA VAL A 66 4.02 12.03 -2.23
C VAL A 66 4.09 11.59 -3.69
N ALA A 67 4.69 10.42 -3.90
CA ALA A 67 4.70 9.68 -5.15
C ALA A 67 4.47 8.20 -4.86
N ILE A 68 3.85 7.51 -5.81
CA ILE A 68 3.55 6.08 -5.76
C ILE A 68 4.07 5.37 -7.00
N GLY A 69 4.16 4.05 -6.89
CA GLY A 69 4.35 3.19 -8.04
C GLY A 69 4.27 1.72 -7.65
N ARG A 70 4.42 0.88 -8.66
CA ARG A 70 4.42 -0.58 -8.51
C ARG A 70 5.59 -1.19 -9.27
N TRP A 71 6.49 -1.84 -8.57
CA TRP A 71 7.58 -2.62 -9.16
C TRP A 71 7.05 -3.93 -9.73
N THR A 72 7.35 -4.22 -10.98
CA THR A 72 6.86 -5.39 -11.71
C THR A 72 7.98 -6.01 -12.56
N HIS A 73 7.74 -7.22 -13.06
CA HIS A 73 8.60 -7.84 -14.06
C HIS A 73 10.08 -7.94 -13.63
N GLY A 74 10.33 -8.45 -12.42
CA GLY A 74 11.66 -8.55 -11.84
C GLY A 74 11.62 -8.89 -10.36
N SER A 75 12.72 -8.68 -9.65
CA SER A 75 12.85 -8.99 -8.22
C SER A 75 13.44 -7.85 -7.42
N ASP A 76 13.26 -7.88 -6.09
CA ASP A 76 13.87 -6.92 -5.17
C ASP A 76 14.88 -7.58 -4.23
N SER A 77 15.69 -6.75 -3.57
CA SER A 77 16.73 -7.20 -2.63
C SER A 77 16.17 -7.77 -1.31
N SER A 78 14.85 -7.71 -1.08
CA SER A 78 14.17 -8.36 0.04
C SER A 78 13.74 -9.80 -0.27
N GLY A 79 13.96 -10.25 -1.51
CA GLY A 79 13.62 -11.59 -1.98
C GLY A 79 12.25 -11.66 -2.67
N GLY A 80 11.60 -10.53 -2.93
CA GLY A 80 10.38 -10.48 -3.72
C GLY A 80 10.67 -10.78 -5.19
N ASN A 81 9.78 -11.51 -5.86
CA ASN A 81 9.84 -11.78 -7.29
C ASN A 81 8.47 -11.55 -7.91
N TYR A 82 8.43 -10.80 -9.02
CA TYR A 82 7.22 -10.24 -9.59
C TYR A 82 7.15 -10.56 -11.08
N THR A 83 6.05 -11.19 -11.49
CA THR A 83 5.65 -11.24 -12.89
C THR A 83 5.14 -9.87 -13.36
N ALA A 84 4.67 -9.78 -14.61
CA ALA A 84 3.96 -8.59 -15.11
C ALA A 84 2.63 -8.32 -14.36
N ASN A 85 2.04 -9.37 -13.79
CA ASN A 85 0.75 -9.33 -13.11
C ASN A 85 0.83 -9.14 -11.59
N GLN A 86 2.03 -9.23 -11.04
CA GLN A 86 2.34 -8.97 -9.64
C GLN A 86 3.02 -7.62 -9.51
N GLY A 87 3.17 -7.17 -8.27
CA GLY A 87 4.17 -6.17 -7.98
C GLY A 87 4.30 -5.81 -6.51
N ALA A 88 5.44 -5.23 -6.16
CA ALA A 88 5.58 -4.51 -4.90
C ALA A 88 5.08 -3.08 -5.09
N HIS A 89 4.04 -2.75 -4.35
CA HIS A 89 3.48 -1.40 -4.30
C HIS A 89 4.29 -0.57 -3.32
N TYR A 90 4.56 0.68 -3.69
CA TYR A 90 5.30 1.59 -2.83
C TYR A 90 4.69 2.99 -2.84
N ALA A 91 4.91 3.69 -1.74
CA ALA A 91 4.73 5.12 -1.63
C ALA A 91 5.99 5.72 -1.01
N VAL A 92 6.42 6.85 -1.57
CA VAL A 92 7.48 7.68 -1.03
C VAL A 92 6.99 9.10 -0.92
N GLY A 93 7.44 9.82 0.11
CA GLY A 93 6.95 11.17 0.32
C GLY A 93 7.59 11.85 1.51
N SER A 94 7.11 13.06 1.79
CA SER A 94 7.44 13.81 3.01
C SER A 94 6.63 13.23 4.16
N PRO A 95 7.24 12.55 5.14
CA PRO A 95 6.49 12.00 6.27
C PRO A 95 5.87 13.14 7.08
N LEU A 96 4.60 12.96 7.44
CA LEU A 96 3.87 13.89 8.29
C LEU A 96 3.65 13.24 9.64
N LYS A 97 4.07 13.92 10.72
CA LYS A 97 3.77 13.46 12.08
C LYS A 97 2.39 13.96 12.48
N LEU A 98 1.44 13.05 12.63
CA LEU A 98 0.15 13.36 13.24
C LEU A 98 0.30 13.55 14.74
N THR A 99 -0.48 14.46 15.31
CA THR A 99 -0.57 14.70 16.75
C THR A 99 -2.01 14.47 17.20
N PRO A 100 -2.24 13.87 18.37
CA PRO A 100 -3.59 13.69 18.89
C PRO A 100 -4.35 15.01 18.95
N GLY A 101 -5.60 14.99 18.50
CA GLY A 101 -6.47 16.15 18.43
C GLY A 101 -7.94 15.76 18.62
N ALA A 102 -8.84 16.72 18.43
CA ALA A 102 -10.28 16.47 18.46
C ALA A 102 -10.84 16.36 17.04
N GLY A 103 -11.90 15.58 16.89
CA GLY A 103 -12.64 15.47 15.63
C GLY A 103 -12.08 14.44 14.65
N THR A 104 -12.66 14.45 13.46
CA THR A 104 -12.34 13.50 12.39
C THR A 104 -12.20 14.24 11.07
N LEU A 105 -11.41 13.66 10.15
CA LEU A 105 -11.28 14.13 8.77
C LEU A 105 -11.86 13.07 7.83
N SER A 106 -12.59 13.51 6.81
CA SER A 106 -13.08 12.61 5.77
C SER A 106 -12.00 12.40 4.73
N CYS A 107 -11.70 11.14 4.43
CA CYS A 107 -10.63 10.76 3.51
C CYS A 107 -11.22 10.16 2.23
N ALA A 108 -10.78 10.64 1.08
CA ALA A 108 -11.17 10.12 -0.23
C ALA A 108 -9.93 9.83 -1.10
N ASN A 109 -10.07 8.87 -2.02
CA ASN A 109 -9.04 8.51 -2.98
C ASN A 109 -8.51 9.72 -3.75
N LEU A 110 -7.20 9.97 -3.67
CA LEU A 110 -6.48 10.94 -4.48
C LEU A 110 -5.78 10.28 -5.66
N MET A 111 -5.08 9.17 -5.40
CA MET A 111 -4.40 8.36 -6.40
C MET A 111 -4.12 6.96 -5.86
N ALA A 112 -3.98 5.98 -6.74
CA ALA A 112 -3.76 4.60 -6.36
C ALA A 112 -2.96 3.85 -7.42
N THR A 113 -2.38 2.72 -7.02
CA THR A 113 -1.86 1.71 -7.94
C THR A 113 -2.96 0.78 -8.39
N SER A 114 -2.75 0.08 -9.51
CA SER A 114 -3.65 -1.00 -9.93
C SER A 114 -3.51 -2.17 -8.96
N PRO A 115 -4.59 -2.64 -8.29
CA PRO A 115 -4.52 -3.82 -7.43
C PRO A 115 -4.01 -5.03 -8.20
N SER A 116 -3.18 -5.86 -7.57
CA SER A 116 -2.53 -7.01 -8.20
C SER A 116 -2.75 -8.28 -7.38
N SER A 117 -2.99 -9.39 -8.07
CA SER A 117 -3.00 -10.72 -7.45
C SER A 117 -1.61 -11.04 -6.88
N ALA A 118 -1.57 -11.54 -5.65
CA ALA A 118 -0.33 -11.94 -4.98
C ALA A 118 0.38 -13.08 -5.71
N THR A 119 -0.35 -13.90 -6.47
CA THR A 119 0.20 -15.03 -7.24
C THR A 119 0.43 -14.68 -8.72
N GLY A 120 -0.06 -13.53 -9.19
CA GLY A 120 0.01 -13.14 -10.61
C GLY A 120 -0.95 -13.91 -11.52
N SER A 121 -1.91 -14.64 -10.93
CA SER A 121 -2.90 -15.47 -11.61
C SER A 121 -3.80 -14.71 -12.59
N VAL A 122 -4.01 -13.41 -12.36
CA VAL A 122 -4.83 -12.52 -13.19
C VAL A 122 -4.10 -11.21 -13.43
N ALA A 123 -4.46 -10.52 -14.52
CA ALA A 123 -3.94 -9.19 -14.81
C ALA A 123 -4.27 -8.19 -13.67
N PRO A 124 -3.45 -7.14 -13.47
CA PRO A 124 -3.75 -6.10 -12.50
C PRO A 124 -5.10 -5.45 -12.80
N GLY A 125 -5.85 -5.17 -11.74
CA GLY A 125 -7.19 -4.60 -11.80
C GLY A 125 -7.20 -3.07 -11.74
N SER A 126 -8.32 -2.53 -11.29
CA SER A 126 -8.51 -1.11 -11.03
C SER A 126 -9.11 -0.86 -9.64
N LEU A 127 -8.70 0.24 -9.01
CA LEU A 127 -9.40 0.81 -7.87
C LEU A 127 -10.55 1.68 -8.39
N VAL A 128 -11.78 1.35 -8.00
CA VAL A 128 -12.99 2.10 -8.34
C VAL A 128 -13.18 3.28 -7.39
N SER A 129 -13.01 3.04 -6.10
CA SER A 129 -13.08 4.07 -5.06
C SER A 129 -12.30 3.62 -3.83
N ALA A 130 -11.86 4.58 -3.03
CA ALA A 130 -11.43 4.32 -1.67
C ALA A 130 -11.81 5.48 -0.76
N THR A 131 -12.26 5.16 0.44
CA THR A 131 -12.67 6.12 1.46
C THR A 131 -12.26 5.64 2.85
N ALA A 132 -12.12 6.59 3.77
CA ALA A 132 -11.97 6.33 5.20
C ALA A 132 -12.35 7.58 6.01
N THR A 133 -12.35 7.44 7.33
CA THR A 133 -12.38 8.56 8.26
C THR A 133 -11.11 8.53 9.09
N LEU A 134 -10.32 9.60 9.12
CA LEU A 134 -9.18 9.72 10.02
C LEU A 134 -9.66 10.29 11.35
N ASP A 135 -9.59 9.49 12.41
CA ASP A 135 -9.87 9.93 13.78
C ASP A 135 -8.59 10.50 14.41
N LEU A 136 -8.61 11.79 14.71
CA LEU A 136 -7.46 12.51 15.26
C LEU A 136 -7.26 12.24 16.75
N SER A 137 -8.27 11.76 17.46
CA SER A 137 -8.17 11.44 18.89
C SER A 137 -7.42 10.12 19.12
N THR A 138 -7.67 9.14 18.26
CA THR A 138 -7.08 7.80 18.33
C THR A 138 -5.94 7.59 17.34
N LEU A 139 -5.71 8.54 16.42
CA LEU A 139 -4.77 8.43 15.31
C LEU A 139 -4.99 7.15 14.50
N SER A 140 -6.25 6.90 14.15
CA SER A 140 -6.68 5.70 13.43
C SER A 140 -7.46 6.04 12.16
N LEU A 141 -7.33 5.22 11.11
CA LEU A 141 -8.34 5.15 10.06
C LEU A 141 -9.49 4.30 10.55
N VAL A 142 -10.69 4.85 10.44
CA VAL A 142 -11.96 4.18 10.72
C VAL A 142 -12.68 3.96 9.39
N ASN A 143 -13.25 2.76 9.24
CA ASN A 143 -14.02 2.36 8.06
C ASN A 143 -13.27 2.60 6.74
N PHE A 144 -12.02 2.14 6.67
CA PHE A 144 -11.31 2.09 5.39
C PHE A 144 -12.04 1.13 4.46
N ASN A 145 -12.44 1.64 3.29
CA ASN A 145 -13.08 0.87 2.24
C ASN A 145 -12.33 1.11 0.94
N ALA A 146 -11.96 0.03 0.25
CA ALA A 146 -11.41 0.07 -1.10
C ALA A 146 -12.26 -0.82 -2.01
N THR A 147 -12.95 -0.23 -2.97
CA THR A 147 -13.71 -0.96 -3.98
C THR A 147 -12.83 -1.20 -5.19
N VAL A 148 -12.62 -2.47 -5.53
CA VAL A 148 -11.72 -2.90 -6.60
C VAL A 148 -12.45 -3.75 -7.64
N THR A 149 -11.94 -3.74 -8.85
CA THR A 149 -12.28 -4.72 -9.89
C THR A 149 -11.01 -5.42 -10.33
N ILE A 150 -10.93 -6.74 -10.18
CA ILE A 150 -9.77 -7.55 -10.54
C ILE A 150 -10.19 -9.00 -10.84
N GLY A 151 -9.63 -9.60 -11.89
CA GLY A 151 -10.04 -10.93 -12.31
C GLY A 151 -11.55 -10.99 -12.58
N SER A 152 -12.24 -11.94 -11.93
CA SER A 152 -13.70 -12.05 -11.96
C SER A 152 -14.40 -11.34 -10.79
N ASP A 153 -13.67 -10.74 -9.86
CA ASP A 153 -14.24 -9.93 -8.79
C ASP A 153 -14.54 -8.52 -9.31
N THR A 154 -15.81 -8.22 -9.56
CA THR A 154 -16.27 -6.90 -10.01
C THR A 154 -16.78 -6.06 -8.84
N ALA A 155 -16.26 -4.85 -8.66
CA ALA A 155 -16.66 -3.94 -7.58
C ALA A 155 -16.64 -4.59 -6.17
N ALA A 156 -15.69 -5.50 -5.93
CA ALA A 156 -15.49 -6.11 -4.63
C ALA A 156 -14.98 -5.06 -3.64
N THR A 157 -15.56 -5.01 -2.44
CA THR A 157 -15.18 -4.03 -1.42
C THR A 157 -14.34 -4.69 -0.34
N ILE A 158 -13.14 -4.15 -0.15
CA ILE A 158 -12.23 -4.50 0.93
C ILE A 158 -12.50 -3.52 2.08
N THR A 159 -12.94 -4.02 3.22
CA THR A 159 -13.29 -3.18 4.38
C THR A 159 -12.40 -3.50 5.57
N LYS A 160 -11.88 -2.44 6.20
CA LYS A 160 -11.18 -2.49 7.49
C LYS A 160 -11.82 -1.49 8.45
N ALA A 161 -12.49 -2.01 9.48
CA ALA A 161 -13.22 -1.19 10.45
C ALA A 161 -12.31 -0.21 11.20
N SER A 162 -11.11 -0.65 11.57
CA SER A 162 -10.10 0.19 12.21
C SER A 162 -8.68 -0.25 11.81
N ALA A 163 -7.84 0.73 11.51
CA ALA A 163 -6.41 0.57 11.25
C ALA A 163 -5.63 1.75 11.86
N MET A 164 -4.35 1.54 12.16
CA MET A 164 -3.46 2.63 12.58
C MET A 164 -3.30 3.63 11.42
N ALA A 165 -3.31 4.94 11.73
CA ALA A 165 -2.98 5.96 10.74
C ALA A 165 -1.49 5.99 10.40
N ALA A 166 -0.64 5.50 11.29
CA ALA A 166 0.78 5.26 11.03
C ALA A 166 1.15 3.87 11.57
N GLY A 167 1.63 2.99 10.69
CA GLY A 167 2.03 1.63 11.03
C GLY A 167 1.15 0.56 10.37
N THR A 168 1.29 -0.67 10.85
CA THR A 168 0.65 -1.85 10.28
C THR A 168 -0.55 -2.31 11.11
N SER A 169 -1.64 -2.70 10.47
CA SER A 169 -2.80 -3.30 11.14
C SER A 169 -3.25 -4.57 10.42
N MET A 170 -3.41 -5.64 11.19
CA MET A 170 -3.78 -6.98 10.71
C MET A 170 -5.13 -7.41 11.31
N GLY A 171 -5.72 -8.49 10.81
CA GLY A 171 -6.99 -9.06 11.29
C GLY A 171 -8.20 -8.77 10.42
N SER A 172 -9.30 -9.46 10.65
CA SER A 172 -10.55 -9.36 9.86
C SER A 172 -10.35 -9.62 8.35
N GLY A 173 -9.37 -10.45 7.99
CA GLY A 173 -9.07 -10.79 6.59
C GLY A 173 -8.40 -9.67 5.78
N VAL A 174 -8.04 -8.55 6.41
CA VAL A 174 -7.41 -7.40 5.75
C VAL A 174 -6.18 -6.93 6.53
N THR A 175 -5.07 -6.83 5.83
CA THR A 175 -3.83 -6.21 6.30
C THR A 175 -3.71 -4.83 5.69
N THR A 176 -3.29 -3.85 6.49
CA THR A 176 -3.01 -2.49 6.03
C THR A 176 -1.66 -2.03 6.57
N ALA A 177 -0.96 -1.22 5.79
CA ALA A 177 0.21 -0.46 6.24
C ALA A 177 0.00 1.00 5.84
N SER A 178 -0.07 1.88 6.83
CA SER A 178 -0.41 3.28 6.64
C SER A 178 0.76 4.18 7.00
N GLN A 179 0.94 5.27 6.26
CA GLN A 179 1.91 6.31 6.56
C GLN A 179 1.32 7.69 6.22
N PRO A 180 1.20 8.61 7.19
CA PRO A 180 0.80 9.97 6.91
C PRO A 180 1.93 10.72 6.21
N MET A 181 1.57 11.52 5.23
CA MET A 181 2.45 12.29 4.35
C MET A 181 1.88 13.69 4.13
N GLY A 182 2.70 14.58 3.59
CA GLY A 182 2.30 15.97 3.33
C GLY A 182 3.02 16.97 4.22
N ASN A 183 2.50 18.19 4.22
CA ASN A 183 3.03 19.32 4.98
C ASN A 183 1.97 20.07 5.80
N ASP A 184 0.70 19.67 5.71
CA ASP A 184 -0.42 20.26 6.43
C ASP A 184 -1.12 19.18 7.27
N ILE A 185 -1.06 19.34 8.59
CA ILE A 185 -1.68 18.41 9.54
C ILE A 185 -3.20 18.45 9.51
N THR A 186 -3.80 19.53 9.00
CA THR A 186 -5.25 19.68 8.85
C THR A 186 -5.76 19.09 7.54
N LYS A 187 -4.86 18.87 6.57
CA LYS A 187 -5.15 18.24 5.28
C LYS A 187 -4.13 17.16 4.94
N PRO A 188 -3.96 16.15 5.80
CA PRO A 188 -2.92 15.16 5.61
C PRO A 188 -3.23 14.29 4.39
N LEU A 189 -2.18 13.86 3.71
CA LEU A 189 -2.24 12.76 2.76
C LEU A 189 -1.93 11.46 3.51
N LEU A 190 -2.62 10.38 3.16
CA LEU A 190 -2.49 9.12 3.87
C LEU A 190 -2.26 8.00 2.88
N ALA A 191 -1.01 7.55 2.78
CA ALA A 191 -0.66 6.37 1.99
C ALA A 191 -1.08 5.13 2.76
N VAL A 192 -1.95 4.32 2.16
CA VAL A 192 -2.46 3.07 2.73
C VAL A 192 -2.23 1.97 1.72
N ALA A 193 -1.31 1.07 2.05
CA ALA A 193 -1.21 -0.20 1.38
C ALA A 193 -2.17 -1.18 2.02
N TYR A 194 -2.78 -2.03 1.21
CA TYR A 194 -3.73 -3.02 1.69
C TYR A 194 -3.47 -4.38 1.02
N GLY A 195 -3.77 -5.43 1.77
CA GLY A 195 -3.81 -6.81 1.31
C GLY A 195 -5.07 -7.48 1.85
N ALA A 196 -5.80 -8.19 0.99
CA ALA A 196 -7.03 -8.87 1.35
C ALA A 196 -7.26 -10.11 0.47
N HIS A 197 -8.02 -11.07 0.99
CA HIS A 197 -8.48 -12.21 0.20
C HIS A 197 -9.82 -11.89 -0.46
N LEU A 198 -9.89 -11.95 -1.79
CA LEU A 198 -11.13 -11.85 -2.55
C LEU A 198 -11.65 -13.25 -2.94
N PRO A 199 -12.98 -13.46 -3.01
CA PRO A 199 -13.56 -14.79 -3.22
C PRO A 199 -13.10 -15.51 -4.49
N ASN A 200 -12.89 -14.79 -5.61
CA ASN A 200 -12.57 -15.42 -6.88
C ASN A 200 -11.11 -15.24 -7.30
N THR A 201 -10.51 -14.10 -6.97
CA THR A 201 -9.13 -13.77 -7.34
C THR A 201 -8.11 -14.31 -6.33
N GLY A 202 -8.54 -14.58 -5.10
CA GLY A 202 -7.67 -14.92 -3.98
C GLY A 202 -7.00 -13.68 -3.39
N ASP A 203 -5.73 -13.81 -2.98
CA ASP A 203 -5.03 -12.73 -2.31
C ASP A 203 -4.70 -11.59 -3.28
N VAL A 204 -5.16 -10.39 -2.95
CA VAL A 204 -4.97 -9.16 -3.73
C VAL A 204 -4.32 -8.10 -2.86
N ASN A 205 -3.38 -7.37 -3.45
CA ASN A 205 -2.71 -6.24 -2.79
C ASN A 205 -2.84 -4.98 -3.63
N GLY A 206 -2.83 -3.82 -2.98
CA GLY A 206 -2.84 -2.53 -3.64
C GLY A 206 -2.34 -1.42 -2.72
N LEU A 207 -2.22 -0.22 -3.29
CA LEU A 207 -1.86 0.98 -2.55
C LEU A 207 -2.73 2.14 -3.00
N VAL A 208 -3.21 2.91 -2.03
CA VAL A 208 -3.95 4.14 -2.26
C VAL A 208 -3.38 5.26 -1.43
N VAL A 209 -3.36 6.47 -1.97
CA VAL A 209 -3.15 7.70 -1.21
C VAL A 209 -4.51 8.38 -1.07
N LEU A 210 -4.93 8.58 0.17
CA LEU A 210 -6.14 9.32 0.50
C LEU A 210 -5.80 10.78 0.80
N SER A 211 -6.66 11.69 0.36
CA SER A 211 -6.68 13.09 0.81
C SER A 211 -7.70 13.22 1.93
N CYS A 212 -7.28 13.63 3.11
CA CYS A 212 -8.15 13.80 4.28
C CYS A 212 -8.40 15.27 4.58
N GLN A 213 -9.65 15.67 4.82
CA GLN A 213 -10.04 17.06 5.09
C GLN A 213 -11.36 17.17 5.87
#